data_AF-A0A930FSB0-F1
#
_entry.id   AF-A0A930FSB0-F1
#
_cell.length_a   1.000
_cell.length_b   1.000
_cell.length_c   1.000
_cell.angle_alpha   90.00
_cell.angle_beta   90.00
_cell.angle_gamma   90.00
#
_symmetry.space_group_name_H-M   'P 1'
#
loop_
_entity.id
_entity.type
_entity.pdbx_description
1 polymer ?
#
loop_
_entity_poly.entity_id
_entity_poly.type
_entity_poly.pdbx_seq_one_letter_code
_entity_poly.pdbx_strand_id
1 'polypeptide(L)'
;MNAELYVTKASLQMSRGETEKAVESMKKVVEIGDDMVSVAQAHCFLGEYYFLSGDYVSSKKNLKWIDERREELETDYDDLLQEEFERVDVLLAMIEKFALAE
;
A
#
# COMPACT_ATOMS: atom_id res chain seq x y z
N MET A 1 5.92 -18.16 -6.95
CA MET A 1 6.18 -16.77 -7.37
C MET A 1 6.20 -15.97 -6.07
N ASN A 2 7.29 -15.25 -5.79
CA ASN A 2 7.46 -14.48 -4.55
C ASN A 2 6.75 -13.12 -4.66
N ALA A 3 6.64 -12.40 -3.55
CA ALA A 3 6.01 -11.08 -3.49
C ALA A 3 6.59 -10.08 -4.52
N GLU A 4 7.90 -9.97 -4.62
CA GLU A 4 8.61 -9.03 -5.52
C GLU A 4 8.19 -9.19 -7.01
N LEU A 5 7.99 -10.42 -7.47
CA LEU A 5 7.52 -10.69 -8.83
C LEU A 5 6.09 -10.18 -9.05
N TYR A 6 5.23 -10.21 -8.03
CA TYR A 6 3.88 -9.65 -8.11
C TYR A 6 3.89 -8.12 -8.06
N VAL A 7 4.80 -7.50 -7.30
CA VAL A 7 5.03 -6.04 -7.34
C VAL A 7 5.44 -5.62 -8.75
N THR A 8 6.46 -6.26 -9.32
CA THR A 8 6.92 -5.98 -10.70
C THR A 8 5.79 -6.15 -11.72
N LYS A 9 4.99 -7.21 -11.57
CA LYS A 9 3.83 -7.46 -12.43
C LYS A 9 2.79 -6.35 -12.32
N ALA A 10 2.48 -5.89 -11.11
CA ALA A 10 1.55 -4.79 -10.87
C ALA A 10 2.03 -3.49 -11.53
N SER A 11 3.32 -3.15 -11.43
CA SER A 11 3.89 -1.97 -12.10
C SER A 11 3.75 -2.03 -13.62
N LEU A 12 3.97 -3.20 -14.24
CA LEU A 12 3.77 -3.39 -15.68
C LEU A 12 2.29 -3.31 -16.10
N GLN A 13 1.38 -3.74 -15.23
CA GLN A 13 -0.07 -3.62 -15.45
C GLN A 13 -0.49 -2.14 -15.37
N MET A 14 0.03 -1.40 -14.39
CA MET A 14 -0.19 0.04 -14.27
C MET A 14 0.30 0.81 -15.49
N SER A 15 1.49 0.49 -16.02
CA SER A 15 2.02 1.15 -17.22
C SER A 15 1.18 0.87 -18.48
N ARG A 16 0.27 -0.12 -18.44
CA ARG A 16 -0.66 -0.47 -19.52
C ARG A 16 -2.10 0.02 -19.26
N GLY A 17 -2.33 0.71 -18.15
CA GLY A 17 -3.66 1.13 -17.71
C GLY A 17 -4.54 -0.02 -17.22
N GLU A 18 -3.97 -1.17 -16.87
CA GLU A 18 -4.69 -2.34 -16.35
C GLU A 18 -4.80 -2.29 -14.81
N THR A 19 -5.36 -1.20 -14.28
CA THR A 19 -5.36 -0.89 -12.84
C THR A 19 -5.97 -2.00 -11.99
N GLU A 20 -7.09 -2.58 -12.41
CA GLU A 20 -7.77 -3.65 -11.66
C GLU A 20 -6.90 -4.91 -11.56
N LYS A 21 -6.15 -5.23 -12.62
CA LYS A 21 -5.22 -6.37 -12.60
C LYS A 21 -4.00 -6.08 -11.71
N ALA A 22 -3.55 -4.82 -11.65
CA ALA A 22 -2.50 -4.40 -10.74
C ALA A 22 -2.94 -4.56 -9.27
N VAL A 23 -4.19 -4.17 -8.96
CA VAL A 23 -4.80 -4.38 -7.64
C VAL A 23 -4.86 -5.87 -7.27
N GLU A 24 -5.26 -6.74 -8.20
CA GLU A 24 -5.24 -8.19 -7.96
C GLU A 24 -3.82 -8.71 -7.68
N SER A 25 -2.81 -8.23 -8.42
CA SER A 25 -1.42 -8.59 -8.18
C SER A 25 -0.94 -8.11 -6.80
N MET A 26 -1.27 -6.88 -6.39
CA MET A 26 -0.89 -6.36 -5.07
C MET A 26 -1.61 -7.08 -3.91
N LYS A 27 -2.86 -7.53 -4.10
CA LYS A 27 -3.51 -8.42 -3.12
C LYS A 27 -2.76 -9.74 -2.97
N LYS A 28 -2.21 -10.29 -4.05
CA LYS A 28 -1.35 -11.49 -3.97
C LYS A 28 -0.06 -11.25 -3.22
N VAL A 29 0.55 -10.06 -3.32
CA VAL A 29 1.73 -9.70 -2.52
C VAL A 29 1.42 -9.83 -1.02
N VAL A 30 0.31 -9.22 -0.58
CA VAL A 30 -0.14 -9.28 0.82
C VAL A 30 -0.47 -10.71 1.26
N GLU A 31 -1.08 -11.52 0.39
CA GLU A 31 -1.37 -12.93 0.69
C GLU A 31 -0.11 -13.79 0.85
N ILE A 32 0.94 -13.52 0.07
CA ILE A 32 2.20 -14.29 0.10
C ILE A 32 3.02 -13.92 1.34
N GLY A 33 3.18 -12.63 1.61
CA GLY A 33 3.79 -12.14 2.84
C GLY A 33 5.26 -12.53 3.06
N ASP A 34 6.00 -12.90 2.01
CA ASP A 34 7.38 -13.43 2.12
C ASP A 34 8.48 -12.35 2.04
N ASP A 35 8.12 -11.11 1.73
CA ASP A 35 9.02 -9.96 1.67
C ASP A 35 8.34 -8.71 2.24
N MET A 36 8.85 -8.20 3.36
CA MET A 36 8.21 -7.10 4.11
C MET A 36 8.18 -5.78 3.34
N VAL A 37 9.22 -5.50 2.54
CA VAL A 37 9.26 -4.31 1.68
C VAL A 37 8.14 -4.38 0.64
N SER A 38 8.04 -5.49 -0.09
CA SER A 38 6.95 -5.71 -1.05
C SER A 38 5.57 -5.64 -0.40
N VAL A 39 5.41 -6.19 0.80
CA VAL A 39 4.14 -6.14 1.55
C VAL A 39 3.77 -4.70 1.93
N ALA A 40 4.72 -3.90 2.41
CA ALA A 40 4.50 -2.48 2.70
C ALA A 40 4.12 -1.70 1.44
N GLN A 41 4.86 -1.91 0.33
CA GLN A 41 4.54 -1.32 -0.98
C GLN A 41 3.12 -1.69 -1.44
N ALA A 42 2.72 -2.96 -1.29
CA ALA A 42 1.39 -3.42 -1.66
C ALA A 42 0.30 -2.80 -0.79
N HIS A 43 0.49 -2.70 0.52
CA HIS A 43 -0.43 -2.00 1.40
C HIS A 43 -0.54 -0.51 1.03
N CYS A 44 0.56 0.17 0.73
CA CYS A 44 0.54 1.57 0.33
C CYS A 44 -0.24 1.75 -0.98
N PHE A 45 0.06 0.93 -1.99
CA PHE A 45 -0.63 0.94 -3.27
C PHE A 45 -2.15 0.69 -3.12
N LEU A 46 -2.54 -0.31 -2.34
CA LEU A 46 -3.94 -0.61 -2.09
C LEU A 46 -4.61 0.53 -1.32
N GLY A 47 -3.92 1.11 -0.34
CA GLY A 47 -4.38 2.28 0.40
C GLY A 47 -4.73 3.46 -0.51
N GLU A 48 -3.82 3.80 -1.43
CA GLU A 48 -4.03 4.86 -2.43
C GLU A 48 -5.16 4.51 -3.41
N TYR A 49 -5.17 3.30 -3.95
CA TYR A 49 -6.23 2.84 -4.86
C TYR A 49 -7.62 2.99 -4.22
N TYR A 50 -7.79 2.50 -2.99
CA TYR A 50 -9.05 2.60 -2.27
C TYR A 50 -9.42 4.03 -1.89
N PHE A 51 -8.42 4.88 -1.60
CA PHE A 51 -8.64 6.30 -1.35
C PHE A 51 -9.24 6.98 -2.59
N LEU A 52 -8.62 6.77 -3.75
CA LEU A 52 -9.07 7.32 -5.03
C LEU A 52 -10.43 6.77 -5.47
N SER A 53 -10.78 5.54 -5.09
CA SER A 53 -12.09 4.96 -5.36
C SER A 53 -13.18 5.40 -4.37
N GLY A 54 -12.83 6.18 -3.34
CA GLY A 54 -13.75 6.61 -2.28
C GLY A 54 -14.08 5.53 -1.24
N ASP A 55 -13.40 4.38 -1.26
CA ASP A 55 -13.51 3.35 -0.23
C ASP A 55 -12.53 3.66 0.91
N TYR A 56 -12.85 4.68 1.69
CA TYR A 56 -11.96 5.18 2.73
C TYR A 56 -11.78 4.18 3.89
N VAL A 57 -12.73 3.26 4.10
CA VAL A 57 -12.60 2.19 5.12
C VAL A 57 -11.49 1.22 4.72
N SER A 58 -11.52 0.72 3.48
CA SER A 58 -10.46 -0.16 2.97
C SER A 58 -9.14 0.59 2.83
N SER A 59 -9.17 1.87 2.45
CA SER A 59 -7.98 2.72 2.40
C SER A 59 -7.33 2.83 3.77
N LYS A 60 -8.08 3.28 4.79
CA LYS A 60 -7.61 3.43 6.17
C LYS A 60 -7.03 2.14 6.72
N LYS A 61 -7.68 1.00 6.45
CA LYS A 61 -7.19 -0.32 6.88
C LYS A 61 -5.78 -0.62 6.35
N ASN A 62 -5.53 -0.35 5.08
CA ASN A 62 -4.22 -0.64 4.47
C ASN A 62 -3.15 0.35 4.95
N LEU A 63 -3.48 1.63 5.04
CA LEU A 63 -2.54 2.66 5.49
C LEU A 63 -2.16 2.47 6.97
N LYS A 64 -3.14 2.13 7.82
CA LYS A 64 -2.88 1.80 9.23
C LYS A 64 -1.99 0.59 9.42
N TRP A 65 -2.04 -0.39 8.53
CA TRP A 65 -1.17 -1.56 8.64
C TRP A 65 0.32 -1.15 8.62
N ILE A 66 0.66 -0.17 7.78
CA ILE A 66 2.01 0.41 7.67
C ILE A 66 2.31 1.27 8.90
N ASP A 67 1.40 2.18 9.24
CA ASP A 67 1.60 3.11 10.36
C ASP A 67 1.79 2.39 11.71
N GLU A 68 1.03 1.33 11.96
CA GLU A 68 1.16 0.49 13.16
C GLU A 68 2.48 -0.29 13.23
N ARG A 69 3.18 -0.46 12.10
CA ARG A 69 4.47 -1.17 11.97
C ARG A 69 5.64 -0.25 11.67
N ARG A 70 5.41 1.06 11.69
CA ARG A 70 6.38 2.06 11.26
C ARG A 70 7.73 1.92 11.94
N GLU A 71 7.76 1.74 13.27
CA GLU A 71 9.01 1.61 14.02
C GLU A 71 9.88 0.43 13.55
N GLU A 72 9.26 -0.72 13.26
CA GLU A 72 9.93 -1.90 12.70
C GLU A 72 10.43 -1.62 11.27
N LEU A 73 9.56 -1.05 10.44
CA LEU A 73 9.85 -0.80 9.03
C LEU A 73 10.93 0.29 8.83
N GLU A 74 10.93 1.34 9.64
CA GLU A 74 11.96 2.39 9.61
C GLU A 74 13.31 1.85 10.11
N THR A 75 13.32 0.96 11.12
CA THR A 75 14.57 0.39 11.61
C THR A 75 15.30 -0.43 10.54
N ASP A 76 14.54 -1.23 9.79
CA ASP A 76 15.11 -2.21 8.86
C ASP A 76 15.13 -1.74 7.40
N TYR A 77 14.26 -0.79 7.01
CA TYR A 77 13.96 -0.47 5.61
C TYR A 77 13.71 1.02 5.30
N ASP A 78 14.12 1.97 6.14
CA ASP A 78 13.88 3.42 5.94
C ASP A 78 14.23 3.91 4.51
N ASP A 79 15.42 3.55 4.01
CA ASP A 79 15.90 3.92 2.67
C ASP A 79 15.01 3.39 1.52
N LEU A 80 14.20 2.37 1.77
CA LEU A 80 13.37 1.70 0.75
C LEU A 80 11.90 2.09 0.81
N LEU A 81 11.42 2.60 1.96
CA LEU A 81 10.00 2.84 2.23
C LEU A 81 9.64 4.30 2.52
N GLN A 82 10.60 5.22 2.33
CA GLN A 82 10.38 6.65 2.57
C GLN A 82 9.16 7.20 1.82
N GLU A 83 8.98 6.85 0.53
CA GLU A 83 7.84 7.34 -0.25
C GLU A 83 6.50 6.81 0.28
N GLU A 84 6.47 5.55 0.72
CA GLU A 84 5.31 4.91 1.33
C GLU A 84 4.94 5.59 2.64
N PHE A 85 5.93 5.93 3.48
CA PHE A 85 5.70 6.65 4.73
C PHE A 85 5.12 8.04 4.51
N GLU A 86 5.70 8.82 3.60
CA GLU A 86 5.17 10.15 3.24
C GLU A 86 3.73 10.06 2.71
N ARG A 87 3.42 9.04 1.91
CA ARG A 87 2.09 8.81 1.36
C ARG A 87 1.08 8.41 2.44
N VAL A 88 1.48 7.54 3.37
CA VAL A 88 0.66 7.13 4.53
C VAL A 88 0.32 8.34 5.39
N ASP A 89 1.29 9.20 5.70
CA ASP A 89 1.08 10.40 6.52
C ASP A 89 0.03 11.33 5.90
N VAL A 90 0.15 11.61 4.60
CA VAL A 90 -0.78 12.49 3.89
C VAL A 90 -2.18 11.88 3.84
N LEU A 91 -2.32 10.62 3.44
CA LEU A 91 -3.63 10.01 3.21
C LEU A 91 -4.37 9.73 4.52
N LEU A 92 -3.70 9.25 5.58
CA LEU A 92 -4.32 9.08 6.89
C LEU A 92 -4.78 10.42 7.46
N ALA A 93 -3.93 11.45 7.38
CA ALA A 93 -4.31 12.79 7.84
C ALA A 93 -5.55 13.33 7.09
N MET A 94 -5.67 13.07 5.78
CA MET A 94 -6.87 13.44 5.02
C MET A 94 -8.10 12.66 5.48
N ILE A 95 -8.00 11.34 5.65
CA ILE A 95 -9.11 10.50 6.11
C ILE A 95 -9.63 10.98 7.47
N GLU A 96 -8.72 11.27 8.40
CA GLU A 96 -9.07 11.70 9.76
C GLU A 96 -9.62 13.12 9.81
N LYS A 97 -8.95 14.07 9.15
CA LYS A 97 -9.35 15.48 9.14
C LYS A 97 -10.77 15.69 8.59
N PHE A 98 -11.17 14.87 7.62
CA PHE A 98 -12.45 14.99 6.94
C PHE A 98 -13.46 13.91 7.34
N ALA A 99 -13.16 13.10 8.37
CA ALA A 99 -14.05 12.03 8.86
C ALA A 99 -14.54 11.09 7.74
N LEU A 100 -13.66 10.76 6.78
CA LEU A 100 -14.04 10.05 5.55
C LEU A 100 -14.36 8.56 5.76
N ALA A 101 -13.95 7.99 6.89
CA ALA A 101 -14.07 6.58 7.22
C ALA A 101 -14.70 6.33 8.61
N GLU A 102 -15.63 7.19 9.01
CA GLU A 102 -16.43 7.07 10.25
C GLU A 102 -17.78 6.38 10.03
#